data_AF-A0A9D7CVD0-F1
#
_entry.id   AF-A0A9D7CVD0-F1
#
_cell.length_a   1.000
_cell.length_b   1.000
_cell.length_c   1.000
_cell.angle_alpha   90.00
_cell.angle_beta   90.00
_cell.angle_gamma   90.00
#
_symmetry.space_group_name_H-M   'P 1'
#
loop_
_entity.id
_entity.type
_entity.pdbx_description
1 polymer ?
#
loop_
_entity_poly.entity_id
_entity_poly.type
_entity_poly.pdbx_seq_one_letter_code
_entity_poly.pdbx_strand_id
1 'polypeptide(L)'
;MPAPRKFPVSLHSAFPFLALLALATAACSGQPGEPGGPEGALEIGETGLEESGLRTNLDFEVFYDNVGTKGQSETRKVITSEAGYRSYFGHDAPWDVDFYTHWVVFYSAGTKSTGGFDATVEKIETSASGATLYVKTRLESPGANCQVSQASTKPYALVKFEKPYPRPTSARYTRRDADIYCAAPEPETCADISCNAGSHCVEASTGPKCVLDPCPGAGHRNAAGRCECNVFGICSLGTSWNDSASVCACE
;
A
#
# COMPACT_ATOMS: atom_id res chain seq x y z
N MET A 1 9.99 -41.80 -16.93
CA MET A 1 8.53 -41.81 -16.70
C MET A 1 8.25 -42.65 -15.46
N PRO A 2 7.92 -42.05 -14.30
CA PRO A 2 7.58 -42.81 -13.09
C PRO A 2 6.08 -43.10 -13.03
N ALA A 3 5.76 -44.33 -12.62
CA ALA A 3 4.42 -44.90 -12.54
C ALA A 3 3.56 -44.31 -11.41
N PRO A 4 2.21 -44.33 -11.52
CA PRO A 4 1.31 -43.78 -10.51
C PRO A 4 1.15 -44.70 -9.29
N ARG A 5 1.31 -44.15 -8.09
CA ARG A 5 0.92 -44.82 -6.83
C ARG A 5 -0.55 -44.57 -6.53
N LYS A 6 -1.30 -45.66 -6.36
CA LYS A 6 -2.69 -45.68 -5.89
C LYS A 6 -2.70 -45.48 -4.36
N PHE A 7 -3.52 -44.55 -3.87
CA PHE A 7 -3.85 -44.45 -2.44
C PHE A 7 -5.21 -45.08 -2.17
N PRO A 8 -5.39 -45.80 -1.06
CA PRO A 8 -6.63 -46.47 -0.71
C PRO A 8 -7.68 -45.51 -0.16
N VAL A 9 -8.93 -45.78 -0.56
CA VAL A 9 -10.18 -45.23 -0.02
C VAL A 9 -10.37 -45.77 1.40
N SER A 10 -10.57 -44.88 2.39
CA SER A 10 -10.97 -45.29 3.75
C SER A 10 -12.42 -44.93 4.03
N LEU A 11 -13.13 -45.97 4.48
CA LEU A 11 -14.54 -46.09 4.84
C LEU A 11 -14.92 -45.27 6.10
N HIS A 12 -16.14 -44.73 6.06
CA HIS A 12 -17.15 -44.64 7.11
C HIS A 12 -16.73 -44.72 8.58
N SER A 13 -17.07 -43.68 9.35
CA SER A 13 -17.45 -43.86 10.76
C SER A 13 -18.65 -42.98 11.09
N ALA A 14 -19.81 -43.64 11.20
CA ALA A 14 -21.01 -43.10 11.82
C ALA A 14 -20.74 -42.89 13.32
N PHE A 15 -21.04 -41.71 13.86
CA PHE A 15 -21.07 -41.47 15.30
C PHE A 15 -22.53 -41.28 15.76
N PRO A 16 -22.96 -42.00 16.81
CA PRO A 16 -24.34 -42.04 17.25
C PRO A 16 -24.69 -40.80 18.08
N PHE A 17 -25.97 -40.41 17.97
CA PHE A 17 -26.68 -39.58 18.92
C PHE A 17 -26.54 -40.15 20.34
N LEU A 18 -26.02 -39.34 21.27
CA LEU A 18 -26.22 -39.55 22.70
C LEU A 18 -26.72 -38.24 23.31
N ALA A 19 -28.02 -38.23 23.61
CA ALA A 19 -28.64 -37.24 24.47
C ALA A 19 -28.20 -37.50 25.91
N LEU A 20 -27.64 -36.48 26.58
CA LEU A 20 -27.55 -36.46 28.04
C LEU A 20 -28.11 -35.14 28.57
N LEU A 21 -29.27 -35.26 29.20
CA LEU A 21 -29.93 -34.26 30.01
C LEU A 21 -29.22 -34.24 31.39
N ALA A 22 -28.70 -33.08 31.81
CA ALA A 22 -28.22 -32.87 33.17
C ALA A 22 -28.76 -31.55 33.72
N LEU A 23 -29.74 -31.65 34.63
CA LEU A 23 -30.11 -30.62 35.59
C LEU A 23 -29.00 -30.48 36.64
N ALA A 24 -28.53 -29.26 36.94
CA ALA A 24 -28.04 -28.91 38.28
C ALA A 24 -27.90 -27.38 38.50
N THR A 25 -28.78 -26.89 39.38
CA THR A 25 -28.55 -25.93 40.48
C THR A 25 -27.87 -24.58 40.20
N ALA A 26 -28.69 -23.53 40.30
CA ALA A 26 -28.27 -22.18 40.58
C ALA A 26 -27.57 -22.07 41.96
N ALA A 27 -26.34 -21.57 41.96
CA ALA A 27 -25.66 -21.05 43.15
C ALA A 27 -25.13 -19.66 42.82
N CYS A 28 -25.84 -18.62 43.28
CA CYS A 28 -25.38 -17.24 43.25
C CYS A 28 -24.31 -17.05 44.34
N SER A 29 -23.03 -17.14 43.99
CA SER A 29 -21.95 -16.55 44.78
C SER A 29 -21.76 -15.10 44.35
N GLY A 30 -22.23 -14.17 45.18
CA GLY A 30 -21.99 -12.73 45.01
C GLY A 30 -20.51 -12.41 45.14
N GLN A 31 -19.89 -12.00 44.05
CA GLN A 31 -18.53 -11.47 44.02
C GLN A 31 -18.59 -9.97 44.36
N PRO A 32 -17.88 -9.48 45.39
CA PRO A 32 -17.79 -8.06 45.67
C PRO A 32 -17.08 -7.35 44.52
N GLY A 33 -17.71 -6.26 44.04
CA GLY A 33 -17.39 -5.59 42.79
C GLY A 33 -15.97 -5.02 42.70
N GLU A 34 -15.27 -5.45 41.65
CA GLU A 34 -14.26 -4.64 40.99
C GLU A 34 -14.97 -3.62 40.10
N PRO A 35 -14.69 -2.30 40.23
CA PRO A 35 -15.16 -1.29 39.30
C PRO A 35 -14.30 -1.30 38.03
N GLY A 36 -14.32 -2.43 37.30
CA GLY A 36 -13.78 -2.55 35.94
C GLY A 36 -14.93 -2.52 34.96
N GLY A 37 -15.46 -1.32 34.68
CA GLY A 37 -16.47 -1.16 33.63
C GLY A 37 -15.92 -1.69 32.31
N PRO A 38 -16.71 -2.37 31.47
CA PRO A 38 -16.22 -2.91 30.21
C PRO A 38 -15.65 -1.74 29.39
N GLU A 39 -14.34 -1.73 29.19
CA GLU A 39 -13.66 -0.86 28.22
C GLU A 39 -14.04 -1.36 26.82
N GLY A 40 -15.31 -1.12 26.49
CA GLY A 40 -15.96 -1.55 25.28
C GLY A 40 -15.43 -0.75 24.12
N ALA A 41 -14.86 -1.46 23.14
CA ALA A 41 -14.78 -0.94 21.80
C ALA A 41 -16.16 -0.39 21.42
N LEU A 42 -16.19 0.83 20.87
CA LEU A 42 -17.43 1.46 20.41
C LEU A 42 -18.13 0.52 19.42
N GLU A 43 -19.35 0.08 19.75
CA GLU A 43 -20.10 -0.87 18.93
C GLU A 43 -20.39 -0.29 17.54
N ILE A 44 -20.28 -1.14 16.52
CA ILE A 44 -20.33 -0.79 15.10
C ILE A 44 -21.79 -0.82 14.64
N GLY A 45 -22.31 0.33 14.23
CA GLY A 45 -23.55 0.41 13.45
C GLY A 45 -23.25 0.66 11.98
N GLU A 46 -23.47 -0.35 11.12
CA GLU A 46 -23.32 -0.24 9.67
C GLU A 46 -24.67 0.21 9.05
N THR A 47 -24.96 1.51 9.06
CA THR A 47 -26.18 2.04 8.40
C THR A 47 -25.86 3.31 7.60
N GLY A 48 -25.84 3.15 6.28
CA GLY A 48 -25.50 4.16 5.28
C GLY A 48 -26.65 5.12 4.96
N LEU A 49 -26.90 6.08 5.85
CA LEU A 49 -27.50 7.35 5.47
C LEU A 49 -26.53 8.45 5.88
N GLU A 50 -26.00 9.18 4.90
CA GLU A 50 -25.22 10.39 5.17
C GLU A 50 -26.13 11.40 5.86
N GLU A 51 -26.11 11.43 7.19
CA GLU A 51 -26.60 12.59 7.93
C GLU A 51 -25.80 13.80 7.45
N SER A 52 -26.46 14.69 6.70
CA SER A 52 -25.96 16.02 6.29
C SER A 52 -25.84 17.00 7.46
N GLY A 53 -25.64 16.50 8.68
CA GLY A 53 -25.36 17.31 9.84
C GLY A 53 -23.96 17.93 9.76
N LEU A 54 -23.78 19.06 10.44
CA LEU A 54 -22.46 19.65 10.64
C LEU A 54 -21.54 18.62 11.33
N ARG A 55 -20.34 18.45 10.80
CA ARG A 55 -19.31 17.58 11.35
C ARG A 55 -18.07 18.38 11.66
N THR A 56 -17.42 18.06 12.78
CA THR A 56 -16.14 18.67 13.16
C THR A 56 -15.02 17.71 12.78
N ASN A 57 -14.07 18.17 11.97
CA ASN A 57 -12.89 17.39 11.61
C ASN A 57 -11.94 17.30 12.82
N LEU A 58 -11.37 16.12 13.04
CA LEU A 58 -10.30 15.89 14.00
C LEU A 58 -9.01 15.61 13.24
N ASP A 59 -7.99 16.42 13.50
CA ASP A 59 -6.65 16.17 13.00
C ASP A 59 -6.09 14.89 13.62
N PHE A 60 -5.25 14.20 12.85
CA PHE A 60 -4.62 12.95 13.28
C PHE A 60 -3.21 12.83 12.73
N GLU A 61 -2.41 12.03 13.41
CA GLU A 61 -1.04 11.72 13.04
C GLU A 61 -0.92 10.23 12.76
N VAL A 62 -0.26 9.87 11.65
CA VAL A 62 0.06 8.48 11.32
C VAL A 62 1.27 8.03 12.15
N PHE A 63 1.18 6.86 12.75
CA PHE A 63 2.31 6.22 13.43
C PHE A 63 2.43 4.76 13.01
N TYR A 64 3.57 4.14 13.30
CA TYR A 64 3.86 2.76 12.94
C TYR A 64 4.06 1.90 14.18
N ASP A 65 3.48 0.71 14.16
CA ASP A 65 3.72 -0.32 15.16
C ASP A 65 3.54 -1.72 14.56
N ASN A 66 4.02 -2.74 15.26
CA ASN A 66 3.90 -4.14 14.89
C ASN A 66 2.49 -4.67 15.18
N VAL A 67 1.67 -4.80 14.14
CA VAL A 67 0.30 -5.34 14.28
C VAL A 67 0.24 -6.87 14.38
N GLY A 68 1.39 -7.58 14.29
CA GLY A 68 1.48 -9.03 14.47
C GLY A 68 0.56 -9.83 13.55
N THR A 69 -0.27 -10.69 14.15
CA THR A 69 -1.31 -11.47 13.43
C THR A 69 -2.62 -10.68 13.24
N LYS A 70 -2.73 -9.46 13.77
CA LYS A 70 -3.89 -8.61 13.49
C LYS A 70 -3.84 -8.14 12.05
N GLY A 71 -5.03 -7.80 11.52
CA GLY A 71 -5.20 -7.42 10.13
C GLY A 71 -5.18 -8.58 9.13
N GLN A 72 -5.38 -9.82 9.58
CA GLN A 72 -5.64 -10.94 8.65
C GLN A 72 -6.99 -10.79 7.95
N SER A 73 -8.00 -10.31 8.67
CA SER A 73 -9.30 -9.90 8.18
C SER A 73 -9.38 -8.38 8.08
N GLU A 74 -10.31 -7.90 7.25
CA GLU A 74 -10.65 -6.48 7.25
C GLU A 74 -11.16 -6.07 8.63
N THR A 75 -10.62 -4.99 9.18
CA THR A 75 -10.95 -4.54 10.53
C THR A 75 -10.80 -3.03 10.66
N ARG A 76 -11.74 -2.41 11.36
CA ARG A 76 -11.68 -1.01 11.76
C ARG A 76 -12.00 -0.93 13.24
N LYS A 77 -11.13 -0.28 14.00
CA LYS A 77 -11.29 -0.21 15.46
C LYS A 77 -10.77 1.11 16.00
N VAL A 78 -11.59 1.75 16.82
CA VAL A 78 -11.17 2.84 17.71
C VAL A 78 -10.77 2.22 19.04
N ILE A 79 -9.58 2.55 19.51
CA ILE A 79 -8.99 2.10 20.76
C ILE A 79 -8.84 3.33 21.65
N THR A 80 -9.49 3.31 22.81
CA THR A 80 -9.66 4.50 23.65
C THR A 80 -8.82 4.50 24.92
N SER A 81 -8.07 3.43 25.17
CA SER A 81 -7.23 3.25 26.37
C SER A 81 -6.04 2.34 26.08
N GLU A 82 -5.00 2.46 26.91
CA GLU A 82 -3.80 1.64 26.85
C GLU A 82 -4.11 0.15 27.09
N ALA A 83 -4.98 -0.15 28.08
CA ALA A 83 -5.42 -1.52 28.34
C ALA A 83 -6.18 -2.10 27.13
N GLY A 84 -7.02 -1.30 26.46
CA GLY A 84 -7.67 -1.69 25.21
C GLY A 84 -6.68 -1.97 24.08
N TYR A 85 -5.61 -1.17 23.98
CA TYR A 85 -4.53 -1.37 23.02
C TYR A 85 -3.79 -2.68 23.27
N ARG A 86 -3.34 -2.90 24.52
CA ARG A 86 -2.62 -4.11 24.95
C ARG A 86 -3.47 -5.36 24.78
N SER A 87 -4.74 -5.30 25.16
CA SER A 87 -5.70 -6.40 24.97
C SER A 87 -5.87 -6.75 23.49
N TYR A 88 -5.90 -5.74 22.63
CA TYR A 88 -6.05 -5.96 21.20
C TYR A 88 -4.76 -6.49 20.57
N PHE A 89 -3.64 -5.78 20.66
CA PHE A 89 -2.41 -6.12 19.94
C PHE A 89 -1.50 -7.13 20.66
N GLY A 90 -1.65 -7.30 21.97
CA GLY A 90 -0.85 -8.22 22.78
C GLY A 90 0.48 -7.63 23.28
N HIS A 91 0.70 -6.33 23.11
CA HIS A 91 1.87 -5.60 23.63
C HIS A 91 1.49 -4.16 23.98
N ASP A 92 2.40 -3.46 24.65
CA ASP A 92 2.23 -2.05 24.98
C ASP A 92 2.22 -1.17 23.74
N ALA A 93 1.53 -0.03 23.83
CA ALA A 93 1.57 0.96 22.77
C ALA A 93 2.96 1.61 22.69
N PRO A 94 3.33 2.18 21.53
CA PRO A 94 4.56 2.95 21.39
C PRO A 94 4.60 4.12 22.37
N TRP A 95 5.80 4.52 22.77
CA TRP A 95 6.02 5.56 23.80
C TRP A 95 5.45 6.94 23.43
N ASP A 96 5.23 7.21 22.15
CA ASP A 96 4.68 8.46 21.63
C ASP A 96 3.14 8.46 21.54
N VAL A 97 2.48 7.37 21.98
CA VAL A 97 1.02 7.26 22.06
C VAL A 97 0.57 7.41 23.53
N ASP A 98 0.19 8.63 23.91
CA ASP A 98 -0.37 8.91 25.23
C ASP A 98 -1.89 8.75 25.24
N PHE A 99 -2.37 7.64 25.82
CA PHE A 99 -3.80 7.36 25.98
C PHE A 99 -4.51 8.24 27.01
N TYR A 100 -3.87 9.21 27.66
CA TYR A 100 -4.55 10.25 28.44
C TYR A 100 -5.09 11.37 27.53
N THR A 101 -4.36 11.68 26.47
CA THR A 101 -4.64 12.80 25.55
C THR A 101 -5.10 12.35 24.17
N HIS A 102 -4.78 11.12 23.77
CA HIS A 102 -5.06 10.59 22.43
C HIS A 102 -5.91 9.31 22.46
N TRP A 103 -6.59 9.07 21.33
CA TRP A 103 -7.16 7.78 20.93
C TRP A 103 -6.45 7.28 19.68
N VAL A 104 -6.61 5.99 19.40
CA VAL A 104 -6.02 5.33 18.22
C VAL A 104 -7.11 4.78 17.32
N VAL A 105 -6.98 4.98 16.01
CA VAL A 105 -7.71 4.20 15.00
C VAL A 105 -6.77 3.20 14.37
N PHE A 106 -7.18 1.93 14.36
CA PHE A 106 -6.60 0.87 13.56
C PHE A 106 -7.50 0.54 12.38
N TYR A 107 -6.96 0.62 11.18
CA TYR A 107 -7.59 0.12 9.96
C TYR A 107 -6.70 -0.93 9.32
N SER A 108 -7.24 -2.10 9.02
CA SER A 108 -6.60 -3.09 8.15
C SER A 108 -7.55 -3.53 7.05
N ALA A 109 -7.03 -3.66 5.84
CA ALA A 109 -7.80 -4.15 4.69
C ALA A 109 -7.81 -5.69 4.58
N GLY A 110 -7.31 -6.39 5.60
CA GLY A 110 -7.13 -7.83 5.59
C GLY A 110 -5.93 -8.28 4.74
N THR A 111 -5.79 -9.60 4.63
CA THR A 111 -4.76 -10.23 3.80
C THR A 111 -5.05 -10.01 2.32
N LYS A 112 -4.04 -9.56 1.56
CA LYS A 112 -4.07 -9.43 0.10
C LYS A 112 -3.10 -10.44 -0.51
N SER A 113 -3.42 -10.94 -1.69
CA SER A 113 -2.62 -11.95 -2.40
C SER A 113 -1.39 -11.39 -3.09
N THR A 114 -1.34 -10.07 -3.30
CA THR A 114 -0.22 -9.36 -3.94
C THR A 114 0.20 -8.14 -3.13
N GLY A 115 1.33 -7.55 -3.47
CA GLY A 115 1.69 -6.19 -3.04
C GLY A 115 0.92 -5.11 -3.81
N GLY A 116 1.25 -3.84 -3.53
CA GLY A 116 0.71 -2.67 -4.21
C GLY A 116 -0.60 -2.13 -3.64
N PHE A 117 -1.15 -2.74 -2.59
CA PHE A 117 -2.30 -2.20 -1.87
C PHE A 117 -1.85 -1.18 -0.83
N ASP A 118 -2.61 -0.10 -0.70
CA ASP A 118 -2.39 0.91 0.35
C ASP A 118 -3.67 1.12 1.17
N ALA A 119 -3.54 1.10 2.49
CA ALA A 119 -4.65 1.24 3.42
C ALA A 119 -4.45 2.50 4.25
N THR A 120 -5.40 3.43 4.18
CA THR A 120 -5.28 4.74 4.83
C THR A 120 -6.51 5.08 5.65
N VAL A 121 -6.31 5.89 6.69
CA VAL A 121 -7.38 6.64 7.36
C VAL A 121 -7.39 8.02 6.71
N GLU A 122 -8.48 8.38 6.04
CA GLU A 122 -8.57 9.65 5.31
C GLU A 122 -9.12 10.77 6.19
N LYS A 123 -10.05 10.43 7.08
CA LYS A 123 -10.80 11.43 7.84
C LYS A 123 -11.32 10.86 9.14
N ILE A 124 -11.22 11.65 10.20
CA ILE A 124 -11.88 11.42 11.47
C ILE A 124 -12.73 12.65 11.75
N GLU A 125 -14.01 12.43 12.07
CA GLU A 125 -14.94 13.52 12.37
C GLU A 125 -15.84 13.17 13.55
N THR A 126 -16.41 14.17 14.20
CA THR A 126 -17.51 13.99 15.15
C THR A 126 -18.81 14.55 14.60
N SER A 127 -19.94 13.97 15.01
CA SER A 127 -21.25 14.61 14.84
C SER A 127 -21.29 15.97 15.52
N ALA A 128 -22.20 16.87 15.11
CA ALA A 128 -22.41 18.16 15.76
C ALA A 128 -22.59 18.07 17.29
N SER A 129 -23.19 16.98 17.79
CA SER A 129 -23.36 16.72 19.23
C SER A 129 -22.13 16.12 19.93
N GLY A 130 -21.10 15.71 19.19
CA GLY A 130 -19.95 14.94 19.70
C GLY A 130 -20.26 13.47 20.04
N ALA A 131 -21.52 13.02 19.95
CA ALA A 131 -21.92 11.68 20.38
C ALA A 131 -21.43 10.54 19.46
N THR A 132 -21.22 10.82 18.18
CA THR A 132 -20.78 9.82 17.19
C THR A 132 -19.44 10.22 16.58
N LEU A 133 -18.49 9.29 16.60
CA LEU A 133 -17.23 9.40 15.86
C LEU A 133 -17.41 8.76 14.47
N TYR A 134 -17.05 9.48 13.41
CA TYR A 134 -17.04 8.99 12.04
C TYR A 134 -15.61 8.78 11.59
N VAL A 135 -15.27 7.56 11.17
CA VAL A 135 -13.95 7.22 10.64
C VAL A 135 -14.09 6.81 9.19
N LYS A 136 -13.45 7.57 8.31
CA LYS A 136 -13.39 7.27 6.88
C LYS A 136 -12.03 6.68 6.53
N THR A 137 -12.08 5.52 5.90
CA THR A 137 -10.90 4.75 5.48
C THR A 137 -10.88 4.64 3.96
N ARG A 138 -9.69 4.47 3.39
CA ARG A 138 -9.52 4.17 1.97
C ARG A 138 -8.62 2.98 1.76
N LEU A 139 -9.01 2.11 0.83
CA LEU A 139 -8.16 1.07 0.28
C LEU A 139 -7.84 1.43 -1.17
N GLU A 140 -6.58 1.67 -1.46
CA GLU A 140 -6.10 1.74 -2.82
C GLU A 140 -5.66 0.36 -3.29
N SER A 141 -6.20 -0.07 -4.42
CA SER A 141 -5.88 -1.33 -5.06
C SER A 141 -5.02 -1.07 -6.30
N PRO A 142 -3.98 -1.89 -6.56
CA PRO A 142 -3.22 -1.77 -7.79
C PRO A 142 -4.10 -2.15 -8.97
N GLY A 143 -4.21 -1.27 -9.96
CA GLY A 143 -4.94 -1.53 -11.20
C GLY A 143 -4.29 -2.63 -12.04
N ALA A 144 -5.00 -3.10 -13.08
CA ALA A 144 -4.57 -4.23 -13.90
C ALA A 144 -3.20 -4.05 -14.59
N ASN A 145 -2.78 -2.80 -14.82
CA ASN A 145 -1.50 -2.46 -15.47
C ASN A 145 -0.35 -2.26 -14.46
N CYS A 146 -0.61 -2.40 -13.16
CA CYS A 146 0.41 -2.27 -12.13
C CYS A 146 1.28 -3.53 -12.06
N GLN A 147 2.60 -3.33 -12.12
CA GLN A 147 3.53 -4.38 -11.71
C GLN A 147 3.50 -4.51 -10.19
N VAL A 148 3.11 -5.68 -9.70
CA VAL A 148 2.99 -5.97 -8.26
C VAL A 148 3.79 -7.20 -7.89
N SER A 149 4.27 -7.25 -6.65
CA SER A 149 4.89 -8.45 -6.10
C SER A 149 3.84 -9.54 -5.89
N GLN A 150 4.20 -10.79 -6.21
CA GLN A 150 3.37 -11.98 -5.96
C GLN A 150 3.56 -12.49 -4.53
N ALA A 151 3.51 -11.57 -3.56
CA ALA A 151 3.67 -11.86 -2.14
C ALA A 151 2.41 -11.43 -1.40
N SER A 152 1.97 -12.28 -0.47
CA SER A 152 0.83 -11.92 0.36
C SER A 152 1.18 -10.78 1.31
N THR A 153 0.35 -9.74 1.34
CA THR A 153 0.53 -8.55 2.17
C THR A 153 -0.65 -8.34 3.10
N LYS A 154 -0.49 -7.45 4.10
CA LYS A 154 -1.54 -7.04 5.04
C LYS A 154 -1.51 -5.52 5.17
N PRO A 155 -2.05 -4.75 4.21
CA PRO A 155 -2.03 -3.30 4.29
C PRO A 155 -2.86 -2.82 5.49
N TYR A 156 -2.31 -1.87 6.24
CA TYR A 156 -2.95 -1.28 7.42
C TYR A 156 -2.50 0.17 7.64
N ALA A 157 -3.30 0.90 8.41
CA ALA A 157 -2.96 2.20 8.96
C ALA A 157 -3.23 2.23 10.47
N LEU A 158 -2.33 2.90 11.18
CA LEU A 158 -2.48 3.30 12.58
C LEU A 158 -2.39 4.81 12.63
N VAL A 159 -3.39 5.45 13.22
CA VAL A 159 -3.36 6.89 13.47
C VAL A 159 -3.73 7.18 14.91
N LYS A 160 -3.11 8.21 15.48
CA LYS A 160 -3.46 8.77 16.79
C LYS A 160 -4.08 10.15 16.60
N PHE A 161 -5.05 10.50 17.43
CA PHE A 161 -5.75 11.78 17.35
C PHE A 161 -6.18 12.22 18.75
N GLU A 162 -6.35 13.53 18.94
CA GLU A 162 -6.79 14.07 20.22
C GLU A 162 -8.14 13.50 20.64
N LYS A 163 -8.29 13.21 21.93
CA LYS A 163 -9.56 12.74 22.47
C LYS A 163 -10.67 13.79 22.26
N PRO A 164 -11.74 13.45 21.53
CA PRO A 164 -12.85 14.38 21.36
C PRO A 164 -13.61 14.62 22.66
N TYR A 165 -14.06 15.87 22.84
CA TYR A 165 -14.97 16.28 23.91
C TYR A 165 -16.25 16.90 23.31
N PRO A 166 -17.46 16.45 23.73
CA PRO A 166 -17.71 15.37 24.68
C PRO A 166 -17.26 14.01 24.15
N ARG A 167 -17.07 13.03 25.04
CA ARG A 167 -16.64 11.67 24.68
C ARG A 167 -17.71 10.99 23.80
N PRO A 168 -17.39 10.59 22.56
CA PRO A 168 -18.31 9.83 21.72
C PRO A 168 -18.73 8.51 22.37
N THR A 169 -20.00 8.16 22.19
CA THR A 169 -20.62 6.92 22.69
C THR A 169 -20.81 5.87 21.61
N SER A 170 -20.63 6.23 20.33
CA SER A 170 -20.58 5.29 19.21
C SER A 170 -19.53 5.68 18.17
N ALA A 171 -19.12 4.71 17.35
CA ALA A 171 -18.26 4.94 16.20
C ALA A 171 -18.90 4.36 14.93
N ARG A 172 -18.87 5.12 13.84
CA ARG A 172 -19.32 4.70 12.52
C ARG A 172 -18.15 4.70 11.56
N TYR A 173 -18.11 3.69 10.71
CA TYR A 173 -17.01 3.49 9.78
C TYR A 173 -17.51 3.50 8.35
N THR A 174 -16.76 4.13 7.47
CA THR A 174 -16.98 4.07 6.02
C THR A 174 -15.68 3.73 5.30
N ARG A 175 -15.78 2.99 4.21
CA ARG A 175 -14.66 2.68 3.31
C ARG A 175 -14.92 3.31 1.96
N ARG A 176 -13.88 3.89 1.36
CA ARG A 176 -13.82 4.15 -0.07
C ARG A 176 -12.76 3.25 -0.70
N ASP A 177 -13.14 2.53 -1.75
CA ASP A 177 -12.18 1.81 -2.58
C ASP A 177 -11.76 2.70 -3.75
N ALA A 178 -10.48 2.64 -4.12
CA ALA A 178 -9.93 3.31 -5.29
C ALA A 178 -8.96 2.39 -6.00
N ASP A 179 -8.92 2.46 -7.32
CA ASP A 179 -7.91 1.77 -8.12
C ASP A 179 -6.82 2.75 -8.52
N ILE A 180 -5.56 2.39 -8.26
CA ILE A 180 -4.41 3.13 -8.76
C ILE A 180 -4.18 2.68 -10.20
N TYR A 181 -4.30 3.64 -11.13
CA TYR A 181 -3.81 3.42 -12.48
C TYR A 181 -2.30 3.62 -12.47
N CYS A 182 -1.54 2.52 -12.42
CA CYS A 182 -0.13 2.60 -12.76
C CYS A 182 -0.07 2.94 -14.23
N ALA A 183 0.32 4.18 -14.52
CA ALA A 183 0.66 4.57 -15.88
C ALA A 183 1.63 3.49 -16.40
N ALA A 184 1.37 3.00 -17.61
CA ALA A 184 2.46 2.38 -18.34
C ALA A 184 3.63 3.36 -18.28
N PRO A 185 4.88 2.91 -18.05
CA PRO A 185 6.01 3.82 -18.16
C PRO A 185 5.80 4.59 -19.46
N GLU A 186 5.79 5.93 -19.40
CA GLU A 186 5.73 6.72 -20.62
C GLU A 186 6.79 6.13 -21.55
N PRO A 187 6.47 5.91 -22.83
CA PRO A 187 7.45 5.34 -23.74
C PRO A 187 8.70 6.20 -23.58
N GLU A 188 9.78 5.60 -23.06
CA GLU A 188 11.03 6.32 -22.86
C GLU A 188 11.31 6.99 -24.20
N THR A 189 11.59 8.28 -24.18
CA THR A 189 12.06 8.94 -25.40
C THR A 189 13.57 9.02 -25.32
N CYS A 190 14.20 9.30 -26.45
CA CYS A 190 15.62 9.61 -26.45
C CYS A 190 15.98 10.87 -25.65
N ALA A 191 15.01 11.68 -25.22
CA ALA A 191 15.25 12.77 -24.28
C ALA A 191 15.56 12.27 -22.86
N ASP A 192 15.08 11.08 -22.50
CA ASP A 192 15.19 10.51 -21.15
C ASP A 192 16.36 9.53 -21.01
N ILE A 193 17.02 9.18 -22.13
CA ILE A 193 18.10 8.20 -22.17
C ILE A 193 19.46 8.87 -22.36
N SER A 194 20.32 8.71 -21.35
CA SER A 194 21.74 9.06 -21.44
C SER A 194 22.55 7.88 -21.97
N CYS A 195 23.01 7.99 -23.22
CA CYS A 195 23.91 6.99 -23.81
C CYS A 195 25.36 7.15 -23.32
N ASN A 196 26.10 6.04 -23.28
CA ASN A 196 27.54 6.06 -23.02
C ASN A 196 28.28 6.87 -24.09
N ALA A 197 29.47 7.38 -23.76
CA ALA A 197 30.32 8.11 -24.71
C ALA A 197 30.56 7.31 -26.00
N GLY A 198 30.40 7.97 -27.16
CA GLY A 198 30.50 7.34 -28.48
C GLY A 198 29.22 6.63 -28.94
N SER A 199 28.08 6.90 -28.32
CA SER A 199 26.75 6.45 -28.75
C SER A 199 25.76 7.61 -28.73
N HIS A 200 24.74 7.55 -29.59
CA HIS A 200 23.59 8.44 -29.53
C HIS A 200 22.30 7.62 -29.45
N CYS A 201 21.26 8.24 -28.90
CA CYS A 201 19.96 7.60 -28.85
C CYS A 201 19.21 7.78 -30.18
N VAL A 202 18.55 6.73 -30.65
CA VAL A 202 17.60 6.77 -31.78
C VAL A 202 16.26 6.19 -31.37
N GLU A 203 15.18 6.84 -31.81
CA GLU A 203 13.81 6.34 -31.65
C GLU A 203 13.60 5.12 -32.56
N ALA A 204 13.22 3.97 -31.99
CA ALA A 204 12.90 2.76 -32.76
C ALA A 204 11.50 2.24 -32.40
N SER A 205 10.94 1.37 -33.25
CA SER A 205 9.59 0.82 -33.06
C SER A 205 9.43 -0.05 -31.80
N THR A 206 10.54 -0.48 -31.21
CA THR A 206 10.58 -1.24 -29.94
C THR A 206 10.96 -0.37 -28.74
N GLY A 207 11.00 0.96 -28.91
CA GLY A 207 11.52 1.91 -27.94
C GLY A 207 12.87 2.50 -28.36
N PRO A 208 13.29 3.60 -27.72
CA PRO A 208 14.57 4.24 -27.97
C PRO A 208 15.74 3.31 -27.64
N LYS A 209 16.84 3.46 -28.37
CA LYS A 209 18.04 2.65 -28.15
C LYS A 209 19.30 3.47 -28.37
N CYS A 210 20.28 3.26 -27.51
CA CYS A 210 21.63 3.75 -27.77
C CYS A 210 22.25 2.91 -28.89
N VAL A 211 22.58 3.56 -29.99
CA VAL A 211 23.37 2.97 -31.06
C VAL A 211 24.75 3.59 -31.01
N LEU A 212 25.79 2.77 -31.24
CA LEU A 212 27.14 3.29 -31.42
C LEU A 212 27.09 4.37 -32.49
N ASP A 213 27.65 5.53 -32.17
CA ASP A 213 27.90 6.51 -33.20
C ASP A 213 28.86 5.85 -34.19
N PRO A 214 28.48 5.72 -35.46
CA PRO A 214 29.39 5.18 -36.47
C PRO A 214 30.67 6.02 -36.55
N CYS A 215 30.67 7.23 -35.97
CA CYS A 215 31.79 8.17 -36.01
C CYS A 215 31.92 8.90 -34.67
N PRO A 216 32.48 8.25 -33.64
CA PRO A 216 32.74 8.91 -32.36
C PRO A 216 33.73 10.06 -32.58
N GLY A 217 33.25 11.30 -32.41
CA GLY A 217 34.05 12.53 -32.60
C GLY A 217 33.87 13.24 -33.95
N ALA A 218 33.00 12.77 -34.86
CA ALA A 218 32.71 13.48 -36.10
C ALA A 218 31.66 14.59 -35.89
N GLY A 219 32.12 15.83 -35.80
CA GLY A 219 31.31 17.05 -35.70
C GLY A 219 30.45 17.40 -36.92
N HIS A 220 30.30 16.52 -37.94
CA HIS A 220 29.33 16.75 -39.01
C HIS A 220 28.86 15.45 -39.70
N ARG A 221 27.53 15.38 -39.93
CA ARG A 221 26.89 14.44 -40.87
C ARG A 221 26.40 15.22 -42.09
N ASN A 222 26.37 14.60 -43.26
CA ASN A 222 25.77 15.23 -44.44
C ASN A 222 24.25 15.07 -44.49
N ALA A 223 23.61 15.68 -45.49
CA ALA A 223 22.16 15.61 -45.69
C ALA A 223 21.61 14.18 -45.89
N ALA A 224 22.49 13.20 -46.17
CA ALA A 224 22.14 11.79 -46.29
C ALA A 224 22.42 10.98 -45.00
N GLY A 225 22.81 11.64 -43.90
CA GLY A 225 23.04 11.01 -42.58
C GLY A 225 24.35 10.22 -42.45
N ARG A 226 25.22 10.24 -43.47
CA ARG A 226 26.56 9.64 -43.42
C ARG A 226 27.51 10.59 -42.70
N CYS A 227 28.45 10.04 -41.94
CA CYS A 227 29.49 10.85 -41.34
C CYS A 227 30.42 11.38 -42.40
N GLU A 228 30.70 12.68 -42.35
CA GLU A 228 31.75 13.29 -43.15
C GLU A 228 32.86 13.70 -42.20
N CYS A 229 33.99 13.00 -42.28
CA CYS A 229 35.22 13.49 -41.70
C CYS A 229 35.80 14.55 -42.64
N ASN A 230 36.11 15.73 -42.10
CA ASN A 230 37.18 16.54 -42.69
C ASN A 230 38.47 15.73 -42.54
N VAL A 231 39.35 15.87 -43.50
CA VAL A 231 40.39 14.90 -43.77
C VAL A 231 41.71 15.24 -43.07
N PHE A 232 41.64 16.07 -42.04
CA PHE A 232 42.63 16.05 -40.97
C PHE A 232 42.21 15.17 -39.78
N GLY A 233 41.05 14.51 -39.82
CA GLY A 233 40.55 13.68 -38.71
C GLY A 233 40.19 14.46 -37.44
N ILE A 234 40.03 15.78 -37.56
CA ILE A 234 39.67 16.67 -36.46
C ILE A 234 38.47 17.51 -36.90
N CYS A 235 37.47 17.62 -36.03
CA CYS A 235 36.31 18.47 -36.25
C CYS A 235 36.55 19.85 -35.65
N SER A 236 36.93 20.80 -36.49
CA SER A 236 36.92 22.22 -36.16
C SER A 236 35.96 22.98 -37.08
N LEU A 237 35.11 23.81 -36.46
CA LEU A 237 34.26 24.77 -37.13
C LEU A 237 35.11 25.65 -38.07
N GLY A 238 34.90 25.52 -39.39
CA GLY A 238 35.20 26.58 -40.34
C GLY A 238 36.22 26.37 -41.47
N THR A 239 36.64 25.16 -41.90
CA THR A 239 37.55 25.00 -43.07
C THR A 239 37.33 23.73 -43.94
N SER A 240 37.72 23.78 -45.23
CA SER A 240 37.56 22.77 -46.32
C SER A 240 38.89 22.10 -46.77
N TRP A 241 38.83 21.03 -47.58
CA TRP A 241 39.87 19.97 -47.74
C TRP A 241 40.75 19.95 -49.04
N ASN A 242 41.94 19.28 -49.00
CA ASN A 242 42.87 18.86 -50.08
C ASN A 242 43.45 17.41 -49.92
N ASP A 243 43.27 16.61 -50.99
CA ASP A 243 43.52 15.19 -51.32
C ASP A 243 44.89 14.52 -51.00
N SER A 244 45.32 14.44 -49.73
CA SER A 244 46.45 13.57 -49.33
C SER A 244 46.02 12.45 -48.38
N ALA A 245 46.09 11.21 -48.86
CA ALA A 245 45.61 10.00 -48.18
C ALA A 245 46.50 9.55 -47.01
N SER A 246 46.11 9.88 -45.78
CA SER A 246 46.32 9.02 -44.59
C SER A 246 45.69 9.67 -43.35
N VAL A 247 44.81 8.90 -42.68
CA VAL A 247 44.10 9.17 -41.40
C VAL A 247 42.71 9.81 -41.53
N CYS A 248 41.73 8.96 -41.83
CA CYS A 248 40.39 8.93 -41.24
C CYS A 248 39.84 7.52 -41.46
N ALA A 249 39.93 6.66 -40.45
CA ALA A 249 39.24 5.37 -40.50
C ALA A 249 37.80 5.58 -39.98
N CYS A 250 36.87 5.74 -40.92
CA CYS A 250 35.54 5.14 -40.77
C CYS A 250 35.62 3.84 -41.56
N GLU A 251 35.31 2.69 -40.97
CA GLU A 251 34.97 1.50 -41.78
C GLU A 251 33.65 1.74 -42.52
#